data_AF-A0A7C0V2E3-F1
#
_entry.id   AF-A0A7C0V2E3-F1
#
_cell.length_a   1.000
_cell.length_b   1.000
_cell.length_c   1.000
_cell.angle_alpha   90.00
_cell.angle_beta   90.00
_cell.angle_gamma   90.00
#
_symmetry.space_group_name_H-M   'P 1'
#
loop_
_entity.id
_entity.type
_entity.pdbx_description
1 polymer ?
#
loop_
_entity_poly.entity_id
_entity_poly.type
_entity_poly.pdbx_seq_one_letter_code
_entity_poly.pdbx_strand_id
1 'polypeptide(L)' 'HSPAEFVFDFTRMLPGVPQAKVYARIIMTPQHAKSFLLALQENIKKFEEQFGEIKVMAEQRPKTFGFKPQDKST' A
#
# COMPACT_ATOMS: atom_id res chain seq x y z
N HIS A 1 -18.79 3.04 -8.01
CA HIS A 1 -18.41 4.21 -7.20
C HIS A 1 -19.18 5.41 -7.69
N SER A 2 -20.05 5.97 -6.85
CA SER A 2 -20.63 7.30 -7.11
C SER A 2 -19.51 8.34 -6.94
N PRO A 3 -19.44 9.42 -7.74
CA PRO A 3 -18.48 10.50 -7.55
C PRO A 3 -18.60 11.22 -6.20
N ALA A 4 -19.58 10.84 -5.37
CA ALA A 4 -19.88 11.47 -4.10
C ALA A 4 -19.15 10.89 -2.88
N GLU A 5 -18.40 9.77 -3.00
CA GLU A 5 -17.82 9.10 -1.83
C GLU A 5 -16.45 8.48 -2.08
N PHE A 6 -15.56 8.63 -1.08
CA PHE A 6 -14.29 7.91 -0.96
C PHE A 6 -14.50 6.68 -0.08
N VAL A 7 -13.96 5.54 -0.51
CA VAL A 7 -14.05 4.27 0.20
C VAL A 7 -12.65 3.79 0.55
N PHE A 8 -12.40 3.55 1.83
CA PHE A 8 -11.17 2.97 2.34
C PHE A 8 -11.45 1.55 2.84
N ASP A 9 -10.85 0.56 2.18
CA ASP A 9 -10.96 -0.84 2.59
C ASP A 9 -9.71 -1.28 3.34
N PHE A 10 -9.89 -1.58 4.62
CA PHE A 10 -8.84 -2.16 5.46
C PHE A 10 -8.94 -3.68 5.37
N THR A 11 -7.98 -4.26 4.66
CA THR A 11 -7.93 -5.71 4.41
C THR A 11 -6.64 -6.29 4.97
N ARG A 12 -6.66 -7.58 5.30
CA ARG A 12 -5.43 -8.32 5.59
C ARG A 12 -5.13 -9.28 4.46
N MET A 13 -3.96 -9.07 3.89
CA MET A 13 -3.36 -9.98 2.93
C MET A 13 -2.60 -11.05 3.72
N LEU A 14 -2.96 -12.31 3.52
CA LEU A 14 -2.21 -13.47 4.02
C LEU A 14 -1.57 -14.17 2.82
N PRO A 15 -0.28 -14.54 2.87
CA PRO A 15 0.33 -15.37 1.83
C PRO A 15 -0.46 -16.66 1.63
N GLY A 16 -0.76 -17.00 0.37
CA GLY A 16 -1.48 -18.23 0.02
C GLY A 16 -3.01 -18.16 0.17
N VAL A 17 -3.58 -17.04 0.63
CA VAL A 17 -5.03 -16.83 0.59
C VAL A 17 -5.36 -15.92 -0.59
N PRO A 18 -6.08 -16.42 -1.62
CA PRO A 18 -6.30 -15.68 -2.87
C PRO A 18 -7.25 -14.49 -2.72
N GLN A 19 -8.04 -14.44 -1.65
CA GLN A 19 -9.00 -13.36 -1.41
C GLN A 19 -8.73 -12.66 -0.09
N ALA A 20 -8.42 -11.36 -0.16
CA ALA A 20 -8.28 -10.51 1.00
C ALA A 20 -9.63 -10.40 1.72
N LYS A 21 -9.68 -10.71 3.01
CA LYS A 21 -10.87 -10.45 3.82
C LYS A 21 -10.88 -8.96 4.22
N VAL A 22 -11.93 -8.24 3.85
CA VAL A 22 -12.17 -6.87 4.32
C VAL A 22 -12.57 -6.95 5.80
N TYR A 23 -11.81 -6.27 6.65
CA TYR A 23 -12.12 -6.18 8.08
C TYR A 23 -12.94 -4.93 8.41
N ALA A 24 -12.61 -3.82 7.76
CA ALA A 24 -13.34 -2.58 7.92
C ALA A 24 -13.41 -1.83 6.59
N ARG A 25 -14.56 -1.19 6.36
CA ARG A 25 -14.78 -0.26 5.25
C ARG A 25 -15.20 1.08 5.84
N ILE A 26 -14.43 2.12 5.52
CA ILE A 26 -14.76 3.49 5.90
C ILE A 26 -15.19 4.23 4.65
N ILE A 27 -16.38 4.83 4.69
CA ILE A 27 -16.93 5.63 3.59
C ILE A 27 -16.97 7.08 4.04
N MET A 28 -16.42 7.97 3.22
CA MET A 28 -16.27 9.38 3.55
C MET A 28 -16.69 10.26 2.37
N THR A 29 -17.21 11.45 2.67
CA THR A 29 -17.38 12.48 1.63
C THR A 29 -16.00 12.98 1.14
N PRO A 30 -15.90 13.52 -0.09
CA PRO A 30 -14.65 14.06 -0.62
C PRO A 30 -13.98 15.10 0.27
N GLN A 31 -14.77 15.97 0.90
CA GLN A 31 -14.26 17.00 1.80
C GLN A 31 -13.57 16.39 3.04
N HIS A 32 -14.22 15.40 3.67
CA HIS A 32 -13.62 14.75 4.85
C HIS A 32 -12.41 13.88 4.47
N ALA A 33 -12.44 13.22 3.31
CA ALA A 33 -11.28 12.46 2.82
C ALA A 33 -10.07 13.38 2.56
N LYS A 34 -10.31 14.58 2.03
CA LYS A 34 -9.25 15.59 1.82
C LYS A 34 -8.67 16.09 3.15
N SER A 35 -9.52 16.42 4.13
CA SER A 35 -9.06 16.83 5.46
C SER A 35 -8.27 15.71 6.16
N PHE A 36 -8.73 14.47 6.04
CA PHE A 36 -8.05 13.31 6.60
C PHE A 36 -6.65 13.12 6.00
N LEU A 37 -6.51 13.24 4.68
CA LEU A 37 -5.22 13.15 4.00
C LEU A 37 -4.23 14.20 4.54
N LEU A 38 -4.66 15.46 4.67
CA LEU A 38 -3.79 16.53 5.15
C LEU A 38 -3.34 16.28 6.60
N ALA A 39 -4.25 15.89 7.47
CA ALA A 39 -3.92 15.54 8.86
C ALA A 39 -2.99 14.32 8.94
N LEU A 40 -3.21 13.30 8.10
CA LEU A 40 -2.35 12.13 8.04
C LEU A 40 -0.93 12.47 7.59
N GLN A 41 -0.78 13.32 6.56
CA GLN A 41 0.52 13.80 6.10
C GLN A 41 1.28 14.56 7.20
N GLU A 42 0.59 15.44 7.93
CA GLU A 42 1.20 16.18 9.05
C GLU A 42 1.65 15.22 10.17
N ASN A 43 0.81 14.25 10.52
CA ASN A 43 1.12 13.26 11.55
C ASN A 43 2.32 12.38 11.15
N ILE A 44 2.41 11.95 9.89
CA ILE A 44 3.55 11.20 9.37
C ILE A 44 4.82 12.05 9.45
N LYS A 45 4.77 13.31 9.01
CA LYS A 45 5.92 14.23 9.08
C LYS A 45 6.44 14.37 10.51
N LYS A 46 5.56 14.62 11.47
CA LYS A 46 5.92 14.73 12.91
C LYS A 46 6.51 13.42 13.44
N PHE A 47 5.95 12.29 13.03
CA PHE A 47 6.48 10.98 13.41
C PHE A 47 7.90 10.78 12.85
N GLU A 48 8.14 11.07 11.58
CA GLU A 48 9.45 10.91 10.95
C GLU A 48 10.51 11.89 11.49
N GLU A 49 10.11 13.12 11.84
CA GLU A 49 10.99 14.06 12.53
C GLU A 49 11.48 13.52 13.88
N GLN A 50 10.64 12.76 14.58
CA GLN A 50 10.94 12.21 15.91
C GLN A 50 11.66 10.86 15.86
N PHE A 51 11.28 9.98 14.94
CA PHE A 51 11.72 8.57 14.91
C PHE A 51 12.58 8.20 13.70
N GLY A 52 12.78 9.14 12.77
CA GLY A 52 13.44 8.92 11.50
C GLY A 52 12.48 8.47 10.39
N GLU A 53 12.98 8.49 9.15
CA GLU A 53 12.21 8.21 7.94
C GLU A 53 11.59 6.80 7.94
N ILE A 54 10.31 6.71 7.57
CA ILE A 54 9.60 5.45 7.38
C ILE A 54 10.15 4.78 6.12
N LYS A 55 10.89 3.69 6.30
CA LYS A 55 11.40 2.89 5.19
C LYS A 55 10.25 2.16 4.49
N VAL A 56 9.81 2.71 3.37
CA VAL A 56 8.86 2.02 2.49
C VAL A 56 9.64 0.92 1.76
N MET A 57 9.42 -0.35 2.14
CA MET A 57 9.90 -1.48 1.34
C MET A 57 9.18 -1.41 0.00
N ALA A 58 9.87 -0.88 -1.03
CA ALA A 58 9.39 -0.97 -2.40
C ALA A 58 8.99 -2.42 -2.66
N GLU A 59 7.77 -2.58 -3.18
CA GLU A 59 7.09 -3.83 -3.48
C GLU A 59 8.09 -4.95 -3.78
N GLN A 60 7.91 -6.08 -3.11
CA GLN A 60 8.54 -7.34 -3.50
C GLN A 60 8.08 -7.66 -4.91
N ARG A 61 8.73 -7.08 -5.93
CA ARG A 61 8.68 -7.61 -7.29
C ARG A 61 9.13 -9.06 -7.13
N PRO A 62 8.31 -10.05 -7.52
CA PRO A 62 8.75 -11.42 -7.47
C PRO A 62 10.03 -11.47 -8.29
N LYS A 63 11.17 -11.71 -7.61
CA LYS A 63 12.45 -11.94 -8.29
C LYS A 63 12.20 -13.18 -9.13
N THR A 64 12.00 -12.99 -10.44
CA THR A 64 12.03 -14.07 -11.41
C THR A 64 13.43 -14.66 -11.35
N PHE A 65 13.59 -15.73 -10.56
CA PHE A 65 14.76 -16.59 -10.57
C PHE A 65 14.77 -17.36 -11.90
N GLY A 66 15.11 -16.67 -12.98
CA GLY A 66 15.29 -17.24 -14.31
C GLY A 66 16.74 -17.68 -14.48
N PHE A 67 16.97 -18.99 -14.44
CA PHE A 67 18.22 -19.60 -14.85
C PHE A 67 18.48 -19.22 -16.32
N LYS A 68 19.59 -18.55 -16.63
CA LYS A 68 20.06 -18.43 -18.02
C LYS A 68 20.97 -19.63 -18.30
N PRO A 69 20.57 -20.63 -19.12
CA PRO A 69 21.53 -21.61 -19.59
C PRO A 69 22.60 -20.88 -20.41
N GLN A 70 23.87 -21.10 -20.09
CA GLN A 70 24.99 -20.57 -20.86
C GLN A 70 24.93 -21.17 -22.27
N ASP A 71 24.73 -20.32 -23.26
CA ASP A 71 24.80 -20.68 -24.67
C ASP A 71 26.28 -21.02 -24.99
N LYS A 72 26.57 -22.31 -25.19
CA LYS A 72 27.90 -22.75 -25.62
C LYS A 72 28.04 -22.42 -27.10
N SER A 73 28.77 -21.36 -27.39
CA SER A 73 29.31 -21.06 -28.73
C SER A 73 30.00 -22.29 -29.30
N THR A 74 29.49 -22.80 -30.42
CA THR A 74 30.23 -23.68 -31.36
C THR A 74 30.29 -22.96 -32.69
#